data_AF-A0A2D5ZMQ1-F1
#
_entry.id   AF-A0A2D5ZMQ1-F1
#
_cell.length_a   1.000
_cell.length_b   1.000
_cell.length_c   1.000
_cell.angle_alpha   90.00
_cell.angle_beta   90.00
_cell.angle_gamma   90.00
#
_symmetry.space_group_name_H-M   'P 1'
#
loop_
_entity.id
_entity.type
_entity.pdbx_description
1 polymer ?
#
loop_
_entity_poly.entity_id
_entity_poly.type
_entity_poly.pdbx_seq_one_letter_code
_entity_poly.pdbx_strand_id
1 'polypeptide(L)'
;MTLTKTIMTAAPILWLAFASLSCDELPLYAPAGSTMIVSASEPIIEADGQSTSEISARIIPAEGIVADGTLVFFSTTLGTLSEDVASTVDGVALATLRSSPLEGTALVSAHSGSVTDSVSVQIGYSIETVILLAEPAVHELQEGESRTVESELTAVVTDRNDNRVARKVVSFAADEGQITGNDTVVTDDNGEASATFEMQVNESELVGEKLVTVNATAGGQLGTVSLRIKPL
;
A
#
# COMPACT_ATOMS: atom_id res chain seq x y z
N MET A 1 77.27 17.82 68.33
CA MET A 1 76.99 16.50 68.94
C MET A 1 75.48 16.37 68.95
N THR A 2 74.81 15.46 68.26
CA THR A 2 75.19 14.13 67.76
C THR A 2 74.21 13.80 66.61
N LEU A 3 74.73 13.24 65.51
CA LEU A 3 73.97 12.81 64.32
C LEU A 3 73.29 11.46 64.59
N THR A 4 72.04 11.29 64.15
CA THR A 4 71.47 9.96 63.89
C THR A 4 70.55 10.00 62.67
N LYS A 5 70.85 9.12 61.71
CA LYS A 5 70.23 8.96 60.38
C LYS A 5 69.49 7.63 60.38
N THR A 6 68.19 7.54 60.06
CA THR A 6 67.51 6.26 59.75
C THR A 6 66.22 6.50 58.93
N ILE A 7 66.26 6.28 57.61
CA ILE A 7 65.59 5.21 56.80
C ILE A 7 64.12 5.47 56.44
N MET A 8 63.88 5.58 55.12
CA MET A 8 62.61 5.57 54.39
C MET A 8 61.80 4.28 54.64
N THR A 9 60.49 4.41 54.86
CA THR A 9 59.49 3.38 54.53
C THR A 9 58.31 4.02 53.81
N ALA A 10 58.11 3.63 52.55
CA ALA A 10 56.97 4.02 51.74
C ALA A 10 55.80 3.05 52.04
N ALA A 11 54.63 3.58 52.38
CA ALA A 11 53.42 2.81 52.56
C ALA A 11 52.80 2.45 51.18
N PRO A 12 52.40 1.20 50.93
CA PRO A 12 51.72 0.85 49.69
C PRO A 12 50.26 1.31 49.74
N ILE A 13 49.87 2.15 48.78
CA ILE A 13 48.48 2.52 48.52
C ILE A 13 47.82 1.33 47.83
N LEU A 14 46.91 0.66 48.53
CA LEU A 14 46.07 -0.40 47.97
C LEU A 14 44.97 0.23 47.10
N TRP A 15 45.21 0.34 45.80
CA TRP A 15 44.17 0.61 44.81
C TRP A 15 43.25 -0.61 44.74
N LEU A 16 42.05 -0.53 45.34
CA LEU A 16 40.96 -1.40 44.92
C LEU A 16 40.56 -0.96 43.51
N ALA A 17 41.10 -1.66 42.50
CA ALA A 17 40.47 -1.68 41.19
C ALA A 17 39.12 -2.38 41.36
N PHE A 18 38.05 -1.58 41.49
CA PHE A 18 36.71 -2.07 41.21
C PHE A 18 36.68 -2.42 39.72
N ALA A 19 36.90 -3.70 39.40
CA ALA A 19 36.52 -4.22 38.10
C ALA A 19 35.00 -4.05 38.02
N SER A 20 34.55 -3.07 37.25
CA SER A 20 33.16 -3.04 36.81
C SER A 20 32.95 -4.30 36.00
N LEU A 21 32.39 -5.35 36.62
CA LEU A 21 31.74 -6.39 35.85
C LEU A 21 30.61 -5.68 35.11
N SER A 22 30.86 -5.33 33.86
CA SER A 22 29.77 -5.14 32.90
C SER A 22 29.08 -6.49 32.86
N CYS A 23 28.00 -6.63 33.63
CA CYS A 23 27.14 -7.79 33.52
C CYS A 23 26.57 -7.71 32.10
N ASP A 24 27.02 -8.60 31.23
CA ASP A 24 26.48 -8.71 29.88
C ASP A 24 24.99 -9.03 30.03
N GLU A 25 24.13 -8.04 29.79
CA GLU A 25 22.70 -8.18 29.98
C GLU A 25 22.19 -9.08 28.86
N LEU A 26 21.79 -10.30 29.22
CA LEU A 26 21.23 -11.23 28.26
C LEU A 26 19.99 -10.59 27.62
N PRO A 27 19.84 -10.64 26.29
CA PRO A 27 18.67 -10.10 25.63
C PRO A 27 17.41 -10.75 26.18
N LEU A 28 16.42 -9.93 26.51
CA LEU A 28 15.12 -10.38 26.97
C LEU A 28 14.30 -10.85 25.78
N TYR A 29 13.82 -12.09 25.84
CA TYR A 29 12.90 -12.67 24.85
C TYR A 29 11.58 -13.07 25.51
N ALA A 30 10.55 -13.31 24.70
CA ALA A 30 9.24 -13.74 25.17
C ALA A 30 9.35 -14.94 26.15
N PRO A 31 8.64 -14.90 27.30
CA PRO A 31 8.60 -16.02 28.22
C PRO A 31 8.11 -17.30 27.55
N ALA A 32 8.59 -18.46 28.03
CA ALA A 32 8.16 -19.75 27.52
C ALA A 32 6.63 -19.94 27.64
N GLY A 33 6.01 -20.50 26.60
CA GLY A 33 4.56 -20.71 26.55
C GLY A 33 3.74 -19.48 26.16
N SER A 34 4.36 -18.31 25.91
CA SER A 34 3.65 -17.13 25.42
C SER A 34 3.07 -17.34 24.01
N THR A 35 2.06 -16.56 23.67
CA THR A 35 1.57 -16.38 22.29
C THR A 35 1.82 -14.95 21.83
N MET A 36 1.80 -14.73 20.52
CA MET A 36 1.92 -13.41 19.91
C MET A 36 0.71 -13.16 19.03
N ILE A 37 0.24 -11.91 19.00
CA ILE A 37 -0.74 -11.42 18.05
C ILE A 37 -0.13 -10.23 17.32
N VAL A 38 -0.04 -10.32 16.00
CA VAL A 38 0.42 -9.23 15.13
C VAL A 38 -0.77 -8.62 14.41
N SER A 39 -0.88 -7.30 14.45
CA SER A 39 -1.92 -6.54 13.74
C SER A 39 -1.34 -5.32 13.06
N ALA A 40 -2.02 -4.87 12.00
CA ALA A 40 -1.72 -3.63 11.29
C ALA A 40 -2.86 -2.61 11.52
N SER A 41 -2.54 -1.33 11.70
CA SER A 41 -3.55 -0.27 11.82
C SER A 41 -4.32 -0.08 10.51
N GLU A 42 -3.61 -0.09 9.39
CA GLU A 42 -4.16 -0.05 8.04
C GLU A 42 -3.87 -1.36 7.31
N PRO A 43 -4.90 -2.19 7.00
CA PRO A 43 -4.71 -3.44 6.27
C PRO A 43 -4.45 -3.21 4.77
N ILE A 44 -4.68 -1.99 4.26
CA ILE A 44 -4.44 -1.57 2.87
C ILE A 44 -3.80 -0.18 2.89
N ILE A 45 -2.69 0.00 2.18
CA ILE A 45 -1.98 1.27 2.00
C ILE A 45 -1.62 1.49 0.53
N GLU A 46 -1.44 2.74 0.09
CA GLU A 46 -1.09 3.05 -1.29
C GLU A 46 0.31 2.54 -1.67
N ALA A 47 0.49 2.19 -2.94
CA ALA A 47 1.78 1.81 -3.52
C ALA A 47 2.59 3.04 -4.00
N ASP A 48 2.69 4.07 -3.14
CA ASP A 48 3.34 5.34 -3.42
C ASP A 48 4.77 5.44 -2.87
N GLY A 49 5.23 4.39 -2.18
CA GLY A 49 6.52 4.38 -1.50
C GLY A 49 6.57 5.28 -0.25
N GLN A 50 5.46 5.82 0.23
CA GLN A 50 5.39 6.83 1.29
C GLN A 50 4.33 6.53 2.36
N SER A 51 3.21 5.95 1.96
CA SER A 51 2.12 5.55 2.84
C SER A 51 2.58 4.54 3.89
N THR A 52 1.96 4.59 5.07
CA THR A 52 2.42 3.83 6.24
C THR A 52 1.29 3.07 6.91
N SER A 53 1.64 1.97 7.59
CA SER A 53 0.78 1.23 8.50
C SER A 53 1.56 0.87 9.77
N GLU A 54 1.01 1.14 10.95
CA GLU A 54 1.61 0.75 12.22
C GLU A 54 1.37 -0.74 12.46
N ILE A 55 2.46 -1.48 12.70
CA ILE A 55 2.46 -2.89 13.04
C ILE A 55 2.63 -3.01 14.54
N SER A 56 1.67 -3.68 15.19
CA SER A 56 1.68 -3.97 16.61
C SER A 56 1.88 -5.47 16.83
N ALA A 57 2.92 -5.84 17.58
CA ALA A 57 3.14 -7.20 18.04
C ALA A 57 2.92 -7.26 19.56
N ARG A 58 1.80 -7.88 19.96
CA ARG A 58 1.44 -8.06 21.36
C ARG A 58 1.81 -9.47 21.83
N ILE A 59 2.64 -9.55 22.85
CA ILE A 59 2.99 -10.82 23.50
C ILE A 59 2.03 -11.06 24.67
N ILE A 60 1.44 -12.24 24.70
CA ILE A 60 0.53 -12.69 25.75
C ILE A 60 1.23 -13.83 26.50
N PRO A 61 1.68 -13.62 27.74
CA PRO A 61 2.40 -14.64 28.49
C PRO A 61 1.44 -15.73 28.99
N ALA A 62 1.92 -16.96 29.10
CA ALA A 62 1.16 -18.03 29.76
C ALA A 62 0.98 -17.77 31.26
N GLU A 63 2.01 -17.21 31.90
CA GLU A 63 2.04 -16.83 33.30
C GLU A 63 2.83 -15.53 33.48
N GLY A 64 2.46 -14.70 34.46
CA GLY A 64 3.19 -13.48 34.80
C GLY A 64 2.99 -12.32 33.80
N ILE A 65 4.05 -11.53 33.63
CA ILE A 65 4.08 -10.34 32.75
C ILE A 65 5.20 -10.47 31.71
N VAL A 66 5.07 -9.73 30.62
CA VAL A 66 6.18 -9.49 29.68
C VAL A 66 6.96 -8.29 30.20
N ALA A 67 8.25 -8.46 30.47
CA ALA A 67 9.09 -7.37 30.94
C ALA A 67 9.31 -6.34 29.82
N ASP A 68 9.28 -5.06 30.17
CA ASP A 68 9.69 -4.00 29.24
C ASP A 68 11.13 -4.24 28.78
N GLY A 69 11.40 -3.93 27.51
CA GLY A 69 12.69 -4.26 26.90
C GLY A 69 12.76 -5.66 26.26
N THR A 70 11.71 -6.48 26.35
CA THR A 70 11.65 -7.75 25.60
C THR A 70 11.73 -7.46 24.11
N LEU A 71 12.69 -8.09 23.42
CA LEU A 71 12.96 -7.83 22.01
C LEU A 71 11.99 -8.60 21.11
N VAL A 72 11.44 -7.90 20.12
CA VAL A 72 10.66 -8.46 19.01
C VAL A 72 11.35 -8.12 17.70
N PHE A 73 11.56 -9.13 16.87
CA PHE A 73 12.20 -9.01 15.57
C PHE A 73 11.13 -9.03 14.48
N PHE A 74 11.10 -7.99 13.67
CA PHE A 74 10.18 -7.83 12.56
C PHE A 74 10.90 -8.11 11.23
N SER A 75 10.12 -8.52 10.24
CA SER A 75 10.55 -8.65 8.85
C SER A 75 9.35 -8.43 7.94
N THR A 76 9.58 -7.97 6.72
CA THR A 76 8.54 -7.80 5.70
C THR A 76 8.99 -8.36 4.36
N THR A 77 8.05 -8.89 3.57
CA THR A 77 8.30 -9.32 2.18
C THR A 77 8.24 -8.16 1.17
N LEU A 78 7.60 -7.04 1.52
CA LEU A 78 7.41 -5.89 0.65
C LEU A 78 7.37 -4.59 1.47
N GLY A 79 7.92 -3.51 0.92
CA GLY A 79 8.09 -2.24 1.64
C GLY A 79 9.29 -2.26 2.58
N THR A 80 9.31 -1.33 3.54
CA THR A 80 10.38 -1.20 4.53
C THR A 80 9.80 -0.97 5.91
N LEU A 81 10.41 -1.53 6.95
CA LEU A 81 10.04 -1.26 8.34
C LEU A 81 10.88 -0.11 8.91
N SER A 82 10.33 0.65 9.85
CA SER A 82 11.07 1.67 10.59
C SER A 82 12.21 1.05 11.42
N GLU A 83 11.99 -0.15 11.94
CA GLU A 83 12.89 -0.89 12.79
C GLU A 83 12.68 -2.40 12.54
N ASP A 84 13.77 -3.16 12.38
CA ASP A 84 13.70 -4.63 12.29
C ASP A 84 13.69 -5.29 13.68
N VAL A 85 14.00 -4.53 14.74
CA VAL A 85 13.97 -4.98 16.13
C VAL A 85 13.41 -3.86 17.00
N ALA A 86 12.35 -4.14 17.74
CA ALA A 86 11.78 -3.21 18.71
C ALA A 86 11.59 -3.89 20.08
N SER A 87 11.72 -3.10 21.14
CA SER A 87 11.51 -3.55 22.52
C SER A 87 10.07 -3.33 22.95
N THR A 88 9.52 -4.27 23.74
CA THR A 88 8.16 -4.13 24.26
C THR A 88 8.05 -3.05 25.33
N VAL A 89 6.91 -2.38 25.36
CA VAL A 89 6.39 -1.62 26.50
C VAL A 89 5.00 -2.17 26.80
N ASP A 90 4.74 -2.56 28.04
CA ASP A 90 3.48 -3.21 28.45
C ASP A 90 3.14 -4.46 27.60
N GLY A 91 4.18 -5.20 27.20
CA GLY A 91 4.06 -6.41 26.37
C GLY A 91 3.76 -6.17 24.89
N VAL A 92 3.85 -4.93 24.40
CA VAL A 92 3.64 -4.59 22.99
C VAL A 92 4.90 -3.98 22.39
N ALA A 93 5.34 -4.50 21.25
CA ALA A 93 6.36 -3.88 20.40
C ALA A 93 5.71 -3.30 19.14
N LEU A 94 6.18 -2.14 18.70
CA LEU A 94 5.64 -1.42 17.54
C LEU A 94 6.73 -1.25 16.48
N ALA A 95 6.32 -1.34 15.22
CA ALA A 95 7.13 -0.96 14.06
C ALA A 95 6.22 -0.30 13.02
N THR A 96 6.73 0.60 12.18
CA THR A 96 5.96 1.19 11.09
C THR A 96 6.36 0.55 9.78
N LEU A 97 5.40 -0.08 9.09
CA LEU A 97 5.58 -0.48 7.69
C LEU A 97 5.37 0.75 6.80
N ARG A 98 6.35 1.06 5.96
CA ARG A 98 6.24 2.01 4.85
C ARG A 98 6.10 1.26 3.54
N SER A 99 5.16 1.70 2.70
CA SER A 99 4.80 1.06 1.44
C SER A 99 5.98 0.98 0.47
N SER A 100 5.93 -0.02 -0.41
CA SER A 100 6.73 -0.08 -1.62
C SER A 100 6.06 0.75 -2.73
N PRO A 101 6.79 1.30 -3.70
CA PRO A 101 6.18 1.81 -4.94
C PRO A 101 5.66 0.69 -5.85
N LEU A 102 5.94 -0.57 -5.50
CA LEU A 102 5.40 -1.75 -6.19
C LEU A 102 4.18 -2.28 -5.45
N GLU A 103 3.15 -2.61 -6.20
CA GLU A 103 1.93 -3.22 -5.69
C GLU A 103 2.17 -4.69 -5.30
N GLY A 104 1.45 -5.15 -4.28
CA GLY A 104 1.51 -6.52 -3.81
C GLY A 104 1.08 -6.65 -2.36
N THR A 105 1.30 -7.82 -1.77
CA THR A 105 1.00 -8.08 -0.36
C THR A 105 2.30 -8.12 0.43
N ALA A 106 2.43 -7.24 1.42
CA ALA A 106 3.48 -7.28 2.43
C ALA A 106 3.07 -8.25 3.53
N LEU A 107 3.78 -9.38 3.65
CA LEU A 107 3.67 -10.25 4.81
C LEU A 107 4.66 -9.77 5.87
N VAL A 108 4.15 -9.14 6.91
CA VAL A 108 4.95 -8.71 8.06
C VAL A 108 4.94 -9.82 9.10
N SER A 109 6.12 -10.36 9.40
CA SER A 109 6.30 -11.40 10.42
C SER A 109 7.03 -10.83 11.62
N ALA A 110 6.57 -11.15 12.83
CA ALA A 110 7.22 -10.79 14.07
C ALA A 110 7.54 -12.04 14.88
N HIS A 111 8.69 -12.04 15.58
CA HIS A 111 9.04 -13.13 16.49
C HIS A 111 9.83 -12.66 17.71
N SER A 112 9.73 -13.41 18.80
CA SER A 112 10.52 -13.23 20.01
C SER A 112 10.74 -14.59 20.67
N GLY A 113 12.00 -15.02 20.78
CA GLY A 113 12.32 -16.39 21.18
C GLY A 113 11.71 -17.41 20.20
N SER A 114 10.89 -18.32 20.71
CA SER A 114 10.18 -19.33 19.89
C SER A 114 8.78 -18.90 19.44
N VAL A 115 8.30 -17.72 19.86
CA VAL A 115 6.96 -17.24 19.55
C VAL A 115 7.02 -16.40 18.29
N THR A 116 6.10 -16.65 17.36
CA THR A 116 6.02 -15.97 16.07
C THR A 116 4.56 -15.79 15.68
N ASP A 117 4.26 -14.71 14.97
CA ASP A 117 2.99 -14.47 14.30
C ASP A 117 3.19 -13.51 13.12
N SER A 118 2.21 -13.38 12.23
CA SER A 118 2.31 -12.52 11.06
C SER A 118 0.98 -11.88 10.66
N VAL A 119 1.09 -10.76 9.94
CA VAL A 119 -0.03 -10.03 9.37
C VAL A 119 0.25 -9.69 7.91
N SER A 120 -0.79 -9.74 7.07
CA SER A 120 -0.71 -9.29 5.68
C SER A 120 -1.22 -7.86 5.57
N VAL A 121 -0.43 -6.98 4.96
CA VAL A 121 -0.82 -5.63 4.56
C VAL A 121 -0.82 -5.56 3.03
N GLN A 122 -1.94 -5.16 2.44
CA GLN A 122 -2.03 -4.96 1.00
C GLN A 122 -1.41 -3.60 0.63
N ILE A 123 -0.45 -3.60 -0.27
CA ILE A 123 0.18 -2.41 -0.84
C ILE A 123 -0.38 -2.20 -2.24
N GLY A 124 -1.13 -1.12 -2.42
CA GLY A 124 -1.86 -0.78 -3.62
C GLY A 124 -3.18 -1.54 -3.76
N TYR A 125 -4.09 -0.94 -4.51
CA TYR A 125 -5.41 -1.50 -4.80
C TYR A 125 -5.36 -2.41 -6.03
N SER A 126 -5.99 -3.58 -5.95
CA SER A 126 -6.26 -4.41 -7.12
C SER A 126 -7.57 -3.95 -7.77
N ILE A 127 -7.54 -3.78 -9.09
CA ILE A 127 -8.73 -3.44 -9.86
C ILE A 127 -9.57 -4.72 -10.04
N GLU A 128 -10.84 -4.66 -9.64
CA GLU A 128 -11.81 -5.74 -9.86
C GLU A 128 -12.75 -5.41 -11.01
N THR A 129 -13.25 -4.17 -11.07
CA THR A 129 -14.25 -3.77 -12.07
C THR A 129 -13.89 -2.44 -12.73
N VAL A 130 -14.20 -2.33 -14.02
CA VAL A 130 -14.20 -1.09 -14.78
C VAL A 130 -15.61 -0.89 -15.34
N ILE A 131 -16.28 0.18 -14.94
CA ILE A 131 -17.56 0.59 -15.49
C ILE A 131 -17.29 1.73 -16.46
N LEU A 132 -17.78 1.62 -17.69
CA LEU A 132 -17.67 2.69 -18.69
C LEU A 132 -19.04 3.28 -19.00
N LEU A 133 -19.14 4.59 -18.88
CA LEU A 133 -20.32 5.37 -19.19
C LEU A 133 -20.02 6.33 -20.35
N ALA A 134 -21.06 6.69 -21.10
CA ALA A 134 -20.97 7.69 -22.17
C ALA A 134 -22.15 8.67 -22.09
N GLU A 135 -21.88 9.96 -22.24
CA GLU A 135 -22.87 11.02 -22.26
C GLU A 135 -22.63 12.01 -23.43
N PRO A 136 -23.58 12.15 -24.37
CA PRO A 136 -24.74 11.28 -24.57
C PRO A 136 -24.34 9.93 -25.18
N ALA A 137 -24.99 8.85 -24.78
CA ALA A 137 -24.81 7.52 -25.38
C ALA A 137 -25.63 7.31 -26.67
N VAL A 138 -26.59 8.19 -26.94
CA VAL A 138 -27.49 8.11 -28.10
C VAL A 138 -27.41 9.41 -28.88
N HIS A 139 -27.22 9.27 -30.19
CA HIS A 139 -27.14 10.36 -31.15
C HIS A 139 -28.17 10.16 -32.25
N GLU A 140 -29.03 11.15 -32.42
CA GLU A 140 -30.02 11.19 -33.49
C GLU A 140 -29.54 12.19 -34.56
N LEU A 141 -29.71 11.86 -35.84
CA LEU A 141 -29.35 12.71 -36.98
C LEU A 141 -30.57 13.00 -37.85
N GLN A 142 -30.66 14.24 -38.34
CA GLN A 142 -31.67 14.64 -39.32
C GLN A 142 -31.37 14.06 -40.71
N GLU A 143 -32.41 13.92 -41.54
CA GLU A 143 -32.28 13.43 -42.92
C GLU A 143 -31.24 14.26 -43.70
N GLY A 144 -30.21 13.58 -44.21
CA GLY A 144 -29.11 14.19 -44.96
C GLY A 144 -28.10 15.00 -44.12
N GLU A 145 -28.18 14.95 -42.79
CA GLU A 145 -27.23 15.63 -41.90
C GLU A 145 -25.85 14.95 -41.94
N SER A 146 -24.79 15.76 -41.94
CA SER A 146 -23.44 15.29 -41.67
C SER A 146 -22.79 16.16 -40.60
N ARG A 147 -22.31 15.53 -39.53
CA ARG A 147 -21.71 16.21 -38.37
C ARG A 147 -20.73 15.32 -37.63
N THR A 148 -19.93 15.95 -36.75
CA THR A 148 -19.23 15.25 -35.68
C THR A 148 -20.23 14.79 -34.63
N VAL A 149 -20.20 13.51 -34.31
CA VAL A 149 -20.80 12.92 -33.11
C VAL A 149 -19.75 12.93 -32.02
N GLU A 150 -20.09 13.49 -30.86
CA GLU A 150 -19.19 13.62 -29.71
C GLU A 150 -19.86 13.01 -28.46
N SER A 151 -19.11 12.25 -27.68
CA SER A 151 -19.57 11.72 -26.38
C SER A 151 -18.47 11.85 -25.34
N GLU A 152 -18.84 12.35 -24.16
CA GLU A 152 -17.96 12.29 -22.98
C GLU A 152 -17.99 10.87 -22.42
N LEU A 153 -16.81 10.30 -22.19
CA LEU A 153 -16.63 8.97 -21.63
C LEU A 153 -16.14 9.10 -20.20
N THR A 154 -16.75 8.35 -19.29
CA THR A 154 -16.30 8.26 -17.89
C THR A 154 -16.12 6.79 -17.52
N ALA A 155 -14.88 6.40 -17.26
CA ALA A 155 -14.54 5.11 -16.69
C ALA A 155 -14.45 5.24 -15.17
N VAL A 156 -15.18 4.40 -14.44
CA VAL A 156 -15.12 4.27 -12.98
C VAL A 156 -14.44 2.94 -12.64
N VAL A 157 -13.36 3.00 -11.87
CA VAL A 157 -12.55 1.84 -11.50
C VAL A 157 -12.79 1.50 -10.03
N THR A 158 -13.15 0.25 -9.73
CA THR A 158 -13.38 -0.22 -8.35
C THR A 158 -12.63 -1.50 -8.01
N ASP A 159 -12.36 -1.70 -6.71
CA ASP A 159 -11.82 -2.93 -6.15
C ASP A 159 -12.92 -3.96 -5.82
N ARG A 160 -12.54 -5.12 -5.27
CA ARG A 160 -13.47 -6.22 -4.92
C ARG A 160 -14.47 -5.89 -3.81
N ASN A 161 -14.22 -4.81 -3.08
CA ASN A 161 -15.05 -4.33 -1.98
C ASN A 161 -15.92 -3.14 -2.44
N ASP A 162 -16.01 -2.89 -3.76
CA ASP A 162 -16.69 -1.77 -4.38
C ASP A 162 -16.11 -0.39 -4.02
N ASN A 163 -14.88 -0.31 -3.50
CA ASN A 163 -14.21 0.97 -3.29
C ASN A 163 -13.65 1.50 -4.60
N ARG A 164 -13.77 2.81 -4.81
CA ARG A 164 -13.17 3.52 -5.95
C ARG A 164 -11.65 3.51 -5.85
N VAL A 165 -10.98 3.28 -6.98
CA VAL A 165 -9.53 3.13 -7.03
C VAL A 165 -8.90 4.29 -7.80
N ALA A 166 -8.27 5.20 -7.06
CA ALA A 166 -7.53 6.32 -7.60
C ALA A 166 -6.17 5.92 -8.20
N ARG A 167 -5.59 6.81 -9.00
CA ARG A 167 -4.20 6.72 -9.51
C ARG A 167 -3.91 5.47 -10.36
N LYS A 168 -4.91 4.93 -11.05
CA LYS A 168 -4.76 3.80 -11.96
C LYS A 168 -4.86 4.22 -13.40
N VAL A 169 -4.01 3.64 -14.25
CA VAL A 169 -4.04 3.88 -15.69
C VAL A 169 -5.24 3.16 -16.30
N VAL A 170 -6.07 3.90 -17.02
CA VAL A 170 -7.17 3.45 -17.85
C VAL A 170 -6.82 3.74 -19.30
N SER A 171 -6.95 2.75 -20.18
CA SER A 171 -6.80 2.91 -21.62
C SER A 171 -8.14 2.78 -22.33
N PHE A 172 -8.50 3.80 -23.10
CA PHE A 172 -9.72 3.87 -23.89
C PHE A 172 -9.44 3.48 -25.34
N ALA A 173 -10.38 2.77 -25.96
CA ALA A 173 -10.34 2.42 -27.37
C ALA A 173 -11.76 2.35 -27.95
N ALA A 174 -11.92 2.66 -29.22
CA ALA A 174 -13.17 2.47 -29.94
C ALA A 174 -12.94 1.58 -31.17
N ASP A 175 -13.94 0.81 -31.57
CA ASP A 175 -13.90 -0.01 -32.79
C ASP A 175 -14.00 0.83 -34.07
N GLU A 176 -14.70 1.96 -34.00
CA GLU A 176 -14.78 3.00 -35.02
C GLU A 176 -14.65 4.39 -34.39
N GLY A 177 -14.33 5.42 -35.18
CA GLY A 177 -14.11 6.78 -34.67
C GLY A 177 -12.74 6.94 -34.01
N GLN A 178 -12.62 7.90 -33.09
CA GLN A 178 -11.38 8.18 -32.38
C GLN A 178 -11.65 8.63 -30.94
N ILE A 179 -10.72 8.30 -30.04
CA ILE A 179 -10.62 8.93 -28.72
C ILE A 179 -9.74 10.18 -28.90
N THR A 180 -10.26 11.35 -28.55
CA THR A 180 -9.54 12.62 -28.69
C THR A 180 -8.82 13.00 -27.39
N GLY A 181 -7.65 13.64 -27.54
CA GLY A 181 -6.75 13.94 -26.43
C GLY A 181 -5.88 12.75 -26.04
N ASN A 182 -5.95 12.35 -24.77
CA ASN A 182 -5.19 11.21 -24.25
C ASN A 182 -6.10 9.97 -24.19
N ASP A 183 -5.74 8.93 -24.93
CA ASP A 183 -6.38 7.61 -24.87
C ASP A 183 -5.99 6.81 -23.61
N THR A 184 -5.02 7.32 -22.85
CA THR A 184 -4.53 6.74 -21.61
C THR A 184 -4.59 7.79 -20.51
N VAL A 185 -5.45 7.54 -19.52
CA VAL A 185 -5.81 8.51 -18.47
C VAL A 185 -5.66 7.85 -17.11
N VAL A 186 -5.14 8.58 -16.13
CA VAL A 186 -5.01 8.10 -14.75
C VAL A 186 -6.28 8.46 -13.99
N THR A 187 -6.85 7.53 -13.23
CA THR A 187 -8.01 7.82 -12.38
C THR A 187 -7.69 8.88 -11.33
N ASP A 188 -8.63 9.79 -11.12
CA ASP A 188 -8.55 10.83 -10.11
C ASP A 188 -8.77 10.28 -8.68
N ASP A 189 -8.82 11.14 -7.68
CA ASP A 189 -9.09 10.75 -6.28
C ASP A 189 -10.48 10.13 -6.07
N ASN A 190 -11.40 10.25 -7.04
CA ASN A 190 -12.72 9.62 -7.04
C ASN A 190 -12.73 8.28 -7.82
N GLY A 191 -11.57 7.81 -8.28
CA GLY A 191 -11.44 6.59 -9.08
C GLY A 191 -12.03 6.71 -10.49
N GLU A 192 -12.13 7.93 -11.02
CA GLU A 192 -12.71 8.19 -12.35
C GLU A 192 -11.64 8.63 -13.35
N ALA A 193 -11.73 8.14 -14.58
CA ALA A 193 -10.93 8.59 -15.72
C ALA A 193 -11.87 9.03 -16.84
N SER A 194 -11.60 10.19 -17.44
CA SER A 194 -12.45 10.78 -18.48
C SER A 194 -11.72 10.92 -19.81
N ALA A 195 -12.45 10.66 -20.89
CA ALA A 195 -11.98 10.84 -22.26
C ALA A 195 -13.13 11.35 -23.15
N THR A 196 -12.82 11.80 -24.37
CA THR A 196 -13.83 12.22 -25.34
C THR A 196 -13.76 11.31 -26.55
N PHE A 197 -14.92 10.86 -27.01
CA PHE A 197 -15.09 10.15 -28.27
C PHE A 197 -15.54 11.12 -29.35
N GLU A 198 -14.97 11.00 -30.55
CA GLU A 198 -15.43 11.71 -31.74
C GLU A 198 -15.54 10.80 -32.96
N MET A 199 -16.56 11.04 -33.79
CA MET A 199 -16.72 10.38 -35.08
C MET A 199 -17.42 11.29 -36.08
N GLN A 200 -16.88 11.38 -37.31
CA GLN A 200 -17.61 11.99 -38.42
C GLN A 200 -18.68 11.02 -38.91
N VAL A 201 -19.92 11.50 -38.99
CA VAL A 201 -21.06 10.70 -39.47
C VAL A 201 -21.81 11.47 -40.54
N ASN A 202 -22.25 10.74 -41.56
CA ASN A 202 -23.20 11.20 -42.56
C ASN A 202 -24.45 10.31 -42.46
N GLU A 203 -25.60 10.92 -42.19
CA GLU A 203 -26.87 10.19 -42.00
C GLU A 203 -27.22 9.33 -43.22
N SER A 204 -26.93 9.83 -44.43
CA SER A 204 -27.19 9.09 -45.68
C SER A 204 -26.38 7.81 -45.86
N GLU A 205 -25.32 7.61 -45.06
CA GLU A 205 -24.50 6.40 -45.05
C GLU A 205 -24.95 5.39 -43.98
N LEU A 206 -25.90 5.79 -43.11
CA LEU A 206 -26.45 4.91 -42.09
C LEU A 206 -27.45 3.92 -42.71
N VAL A 207 -27.28 2.64 -42.37
CA VAL A 207 -28.26 1.60 -42.67
C VAL A 207 -28.98 1.24 -41.37
N GLY A 208 -29.89 2.12 -40.96
CA GLY A 208 -30.58 2.01 -39.67
C GLY A 208 -29.73 2.48 -38.48
N GLU A 209 -29.87 1.82 -37.34
CA GLU A 209 -29.08 2.12 -36.14
C GLU A 209 -27.66 1.55 -36.23
N LYS A 210 -26.66 2.42 -36.12
CA LYS A 210 -25.25 2.07 -36.00
C LYS A 210 -24.85 2.00 -34.53
N LEU A 211 -24.16 0.93 -34.16
CA LEU A 211 -23.57 0.74 -32.84
C LEU A 211 -22.05 0.89 -32.95
N VAL A 212 -21.47 1.79 -32.17
CA VAL A 212 -20.03 1.93 -32.01
C VAL A 212 -19.67 1.45 -30.61
N THR A 213 -18.72 0.54 -30.50
CA THR A 213 -18.28 -0.03 -29.22
C THR A 213 -17.07 0.73 -28.71
N VAL A 214 -17.19 1.29 -27.52
CA VAL A 214 -16.07 1.91 -26.80
C VAL A 214 -15.72 1.05 -25.60
N ASN A 215 -14.42 0.84 -25.40
CA ASN A 215 -13.83 0.04 -24.35
C ASN A 215 -12.94 0.90 -23.48
N ALA A 216 -12.91 0.61 -22.18
CA ALA A 216 -11.96 1.13 -21.21
C ALA A 216 -11.31 -0.07 -20.50
N THR A 217 -9.98 -0.10 -20.45
CA THR A 217 -9.21 -1.19 -19.83
C THR A 217 -8.33 -0.67 -18.71
N ALA A 218 -8.36 -1.35 -17.57
CA ALA A 218 -7.53 -1.01 -16.40
C ALA A 218 -7.22 -2.26 -15.58
N GLY A 219 -5.95 -2.50 -15.23
CA GLY A 219 -5.55 -3.66 -14.44
C GLY A 219 -5.93 -5.02 -15.03
N GLY A 220 -6.10 -5.12 -16.34
CA GLY A 220 -6.58 -6.33 -17.03
C GLY A 220 -8.11 -6.49 -17.09
N GLN A 221 -8.87 -5.61 -16.44
CA GLN A 221 -10.33 -5.57 -16.50
C GLN A 221 -10.81 -4.72 -17.67
N LEU A 222 -11.99 -5.03 -18.18
CA LEU A 222 -12.62 -4.38 -19.34
C LEU A 222 -13.99 -3.83 -18.96
N GLY A 223 -14.19 -2.53 -19.19
CA GLY A 223 -15.50 -1.89 -19.25
C GLY A 223 -15.86 -1.56 -20.70
N THR A 224 -17.14 -1.72 -21.06
CA THR A 224 -17.62 -1.48 -22.42
C THR A 224 -18.89 -0.65 -22.39
N VAL A 225 -19.03 0.26 -23.35
CA VAL A 225 -20.27 1.00 -23.63
C VAL A 225 -20.51 1.01 -25.13
N SER A 226 -21.78 0.99 -25.55
CA SER A 226 -22.16 1.14 -26.96
C SER A 226 -22.78 2.51 -27.19
N LEU A 227 -22.21 3.27 -28.12
CA LEU A 227 -22.81 4.50 -28.65
C LEU A 227 -23.78 4.12 -29.74
N ARG A 228 -25.00 4.66 -29.66
CA ARG A 228 -26.10 4.39 -30.58
C ARG A 228 -26.29 5.60 -31.49
N ILE A 229 -26.02 5.44 -32.77
CA ILE A 229 -26.12 6.51 -33.77
C ILE A 229 -27.21 6.12 -34.76
N LYS A 230 -28.26 6.91 -34.88
CA LYS A 230 -29.43 6.56 -35.69
C LYS A 230 -30.05 7.78 -36.38
N PRO A 231 -30.73 7.59 -37.52
CA PRO A 231 -31.64 8.60 -38.05
C PRO A 231 -32.78 8.91 -37.07
N LEU A 232 -33.34 10.12 -37.19
CA LEU A 232 -34.56 10.55 -36.50
C LEU A 232 -35.82 9.79 -36.97
#